data_AF-D8FAV2-F1
#
_entry.id   AF-D8FAV2-F1
#
_cell.length_a   1.000
_cell.length_b   1.000
_cell.length_c   1.000
_cell.angle_alpha   90.00
_cell.angle_beta   90.00
_cell.angle_gamma   90.00
#
_symmetry.space_group_name_H-M   'P 1'
#
loop_
_entity.id
_entity.type
_entity.pdbx_description
1 polymer ?
#
loop_
_entity_poly.entity_id
_entity_poly.type
_entity_poly.pdbx_seq_one_letter_code
_entity_poly.pdbx_strand_id
1 'polypeptide(L)'
;MIYASLFGAGTAAGAYLIIPLPPVPITLQTLFLGLAGALLGAQLGALSQLVYLLIGIIGLPVFAGGKAGLGVLFGPTGGYLIGFVVGAWVIGALVNLKKIRAFFGQHWLFPWGPL
;
A
#
# COMPACT_ATOMS: atom_id res chain seq x y z
N MET A 1 0.04 5.26 -14.21
CA MET A 1 -0.20 3.81 -14.21
C MET A 1 1.08 3.00 -14.00
N ILE A 2 2.18 3.31 -14.70
CA ILE A 2 3.48 2.63 -14.53
C ILE A 2 3.94 2.57 -13.07
N TYR A 3 3.86 3.69 -12.33
CA TYR A 3 4.24 3.74 -10.91
C TYR A 3 3.39 2.80 -10.03
N ALA A 4 2.09 2.67 -10.30
CA ALA A 4 1.23 1.79 -9.52
C ALA A 4 1.62 0.31 -9.69
N SER A 5 1.97 -0.08 -10.92
CA SER A 5 2.49 -1.42 -11.21
C SER A 5 3.86 -1.66 -10.55
N LEU A 6 4.74 -0.66 -10.52
CA LEU A 6 6.05 -0.75 -9.88
C LEU A 6 5.93 -1.02 -8.36
N PHE A 7 5.05 -0.29 -7.68
CA PHE A 7 4.80 -0.50 -6.25
C PHE A 7 4.06 -1.82 -5.96
N GLY A 8 3.20 -2.27 -6.88
CA GLY A 8 2.54 -3.58 -6.78
C GLY A 8 3.56 -4.71 -6.90
N ALA A 9 4.50 -4.59 -7.85
CA ALA A 9 5.63 -5.51 -8.00
C ALA A 9 6.57 -5.46 -6.78
N GLY A 10 6.85 -4.28 -6.23
CA GLY A 10 7.61 -4.14 -4.99
C GLY A 10 6.93 -4.83 -3.81
N THR A 11 5.60 -4.72 -3.71
CA THR A 11 4.81 -5.42 -2.69
C THR A 11 4.93 -6.95 -2.86
N ALA A 12 4.89 -7.45 -4.09
CA ALA A 12 5.12 -8.87 -4.38
C ALA A 12 6.54 -9.32 -4.03
N ALA A 13 7.57 -8.55 -4.35
CA ALA A 13 8.95 -8.86 -3.97
C ALA A 13 9.13 -8.84 -2.44
N GLY A 14 8.56 -7.85 -1.76
CA GLY A 14 8.55 -7.74 -0.30
C GLY A 14 7.81 -8.89 0.41
N ALA A 15 6.99 -9.67 -0.29
CA ALA A 15 6.33 -10.86 0.22
C ALA A 15 7.29 -12.01 0.54
N TYR A 16 8.46 -12.03 -0.08
CA TYR A 16 9.47 -13.06 0.12
C TYR A 16 10.35 -12.79 1.35
N LEU A 17 10.46 -11.54 1.77
CA LEU A 17 11.19 -11.15 2.97
C LEU A 17 10.25 -11.26 4.17
N ILE A 18 10.38 -12.37 4.89
CA ILE A 18 9.47 -12.82 5.93
C ILE A 18 10.21 -12.99 7.23
N ILE A 19 9.63 -12.41 8.29
CA ILE A 19 9.96 -12.73 9.67
C ILE A 19 8.87 -13.69 10.17
N PRO A 20 9.19 -14.98 10.38
CA PRO A 20 8.19 -15.98 10.72
C PRO A 20 7.65 -15.73 12.13
N LEU A 21 6.41 -15.26 12.20
CA LEU A 21 5.66 -15.04 13.43
C LEU A 21 4.28 -15.74 13.32
N PRO A 22 3.86 -16.54 14.30
CA PRO A 22 2.51 -17.08 14.36
C PRO A 22 1.53 -16.02 14.91
N PRO A 23 0.27 -15.95 14.42
CA PRO A 23 -0.34 -16.73 13.34
C PRO A 23 -0.12 -16.12 11.94
N VAL A 24 0.31 -14.86 11.85
CA VAL A 24 0.51 -14.13 10.58
C VAL A 24 1.95 -13.61 10.53
N PRO A 25 2.73 -13.98 9.50
CA PRO A 25 4.11 -13.50 9.38
C PRO A 25 4.16 -11.99 9.12
N ILE A 26 5.18 -11.34 9.68
CA ILE A 26 5.51 -9.96 9.31
C ILE A 26 6.37 -10.01 8.05
N THR A 27 6.02 -9.21 7.05
CA THR A 27 6.69 -9.15 5.75
C THR A 27 7.00 -7.71 5.37
N LEU A 28 7.86 -7.53 4.38
CA LEU A 28 8.12 -6.22 3.78
C LEU A 28 6.96 -5.70 2.91
N GLN A 29 5.89 -6.48 2.72
CA GLN A 29 4.71 -6.07 1.97
C GLN A 29 4.05 -4.83 2.57
N THR A 30 4.00 -4.76 3.91
CA THR A 30 3.37 -3.64 4.63
C THR A 30 4.13 -2.32 4.43
N LEU A 31 5.46 -2.38 4.25
CA LEU A 31 6.28 -1.22 3.90
C LEU A 31 5.90 -0.69 2.52
N PHE A 32 5.88 -1.56 1.50
CA PHE A 32 5.54 -1.17 0.14
C PHE A 32 4.10 -0.68 0.00
N LEU A 33 3.17 -1.27 0.75
CA LEU A 33 1.82 -0.75 0.89
C LEU A 33 1.81 0.69 1.43
N GLY A 34 2.55 0.93 2.52
CA GLY A 34 2.59 2.24 3.15
C GLY A 34 3.17 3.29 2.22
N LEU A 35 4.25 2.95 1.53
CA LEU A 35 4.87 3.80 0.52
C LEU A 35 3.95 4.01 -0.69
N ALA A 36 3.22 2.98 -1.13
CA ALA A 36 2.28 3.11 -2.23
C ALA A 36 1.16 4.11 -1.91
N GLY A 37 0.57 4.01 -0.71
CA GLY A 37 -0.42 4.98 -0.24
C GLY A 37 0.17 6.38 -0.08
N ALA A 38 1.34 6.50 0.53
CA ALA A 38 1.93 7.80 0.86
C ALA A 38 2.48 8.55 -0.37
N LEU A 39 3.09 7.84 -1.32
CA LEU A 39 3.77 8.45 -2.47
C LEU A 39 2.86 8.61 -3.69
N LEU A 40 1.95 7.67 -3.94
CA LEU A 40 1.05 7.72 -5.10
C LEU A 40 -0.31 8.37 -4.78
N GLY A 41 -0.63 8.53 -3.50
CA GLY A 41 -1.94 9.02 -3.04
C GLY A 41 -3.03 7.94 -3.06
N ALA A 42 -4.25 8.32 -2.67
CA ALA A 42 -5.32 7.38 -2.34
C ALA A 42 -5.71 6.46 -3.50
N GLN A 43 -5.94 7.03 -4.70
CA GLN A 43 -6.44 6.27 -5.85
C GLN A 43 -5.38 5.36 -6.46
N LEU A 44 -4.18 5.90 -6.72
CA LEU A 44 -3.10 5.14 -7.35
C LEU A 44 -2.44 4.14 -6.39
N GLY A 45 -2.38 4.45 -5.09
CA GLY A 45 -1.94 3.52 -4.04
C GLY A 45 -2.90 2.34 -3.90
N ALA A 46 -4.21 2.59 -3.87
CA ALA A 46 -5.22 1.54 -3.87
C ALA A 46 -5.14 0.68 -5.14
N LEU A 47 -5.00 1.31 -6.31
CA LEU A 47 -4.86 0.61 -7.59
C LEU A 47 -3.62 -0.29 -7.61
N SER A 48 -2.51 0.16 -7.03
CA SER A 48 -1.28 -0.63 -6.90
C SER A 48 -1.50 -1.91 -6.10
N GLN A 49 -2.15 -1.79 -4.94
CA GLN A 49 -2.45 -2.94 -4.09
C GLN A 49 -3.53 -3.85 -4.70
N LEU A 50 -4.47 -3.28 -5.47
CA LEU A 50 -5.47 -4.06 -6.21
C LEU A 50 -4.82 -4.91 -7.30
N VAL A 51 -3.87 -4.34 -8.07
CA VAL A 51 -3.10 -5.09 -9.06
C VAL A 51 -2.33 -6.25 -8.39
N TYR A 52 -1.66 -5.96 -7.27
CA TYR A 52 -0.98 -6.97 -6.47
C TYR A 52 -1.92 -8.11 -6.05
N LEU A 53 -3.11 -7.76 -5.54
CA LEU A 53 -4.13 -8.71 -5.11
C LEU A 53 -4.64 -9.58 -6.26
N LEU A 54 -4.98 -8.97 -7.41
CA LEU A 54 -5.48 -9.68 -8.59
C LEU A 54 -4.45 -10.67 -9.14
N ILE A 55 -3.18 -10.27 -9.20
CA ILE A 55 -2.07 -11.14 -9.63
C ILE A 55 -1.98 -12.39 -8.73
N GLY A 56 -2.07 -12.22 -7.41
CA GLY A 56 -2.04 -13.35 -6.48
C GLY A 56 -3.29 -14.22 -6.54
N ILE A 57 -4.46 -13.63 -6.80
CA ILE A 57 -5.73 -14.36 -7.00
C ILE A 57 -5.66 -15.27 -8.23
N ILE A 58 -5.07 -14.78 -9.34
CA ILE A 58 -4.91 -15.55 -10.59
C ILE A 58 -3.98 -16.76 -10.42
N GLY A 59 -3.23 -16.84 -9.31
CA GLY A 59 -2.43 -18.01 -8.96
C GLY A 59 -0.93 -17.79 -9.06
N LEU A 60 -0.47 -16.55 -9.24
CA LEU A 60 0.96 -16.24 -9.16
C LEU A 60 1.42 -16.22 -7.70
N PRO A 61 2.60 -16.80 -7.37
CA PRO A 61 3.12 -16.89 -6.01
C PRO A 61 3.67 -15.54 -5.53
N VAL A 62 2.78 -14.58 -5.31
CA VAL A 62 3.13 -13.22 -4.86
C VAL A 62 2.70 -12.93 -3.43
N PHE A 63 1.96 -13.83 -2.78
CA PHE A 63 1.61 -13.70 -1.37
C PHE A 63 2.76 -14.17 -0.48
N ALA A 64 2.69 -13.81 0.80
CA ALA A 64 3.73 -14.10 1.78
C ALA A 64 4.14 -15.58 1.75
N GLY A 65 5.43 -15.84 1.56
CA GLY A 65 5.99 -17.20 1.54
C GLY A 65 5.75 -17.95 0.25
N GLY A 66 5.52 -17.24 -0.86
CA GLY A 66 5.24 -17.86 -2.17
C GLY A 66 3.82 -18.45 -2.26
N LYS A 67 2.91 -18.03 -1.38
CA LYS A 67 1.50 -18.45 -1.43
C LYS A 67 0.80 -17.82 -2.65
N ALA A 68 -0.23 -18.49 -3.15
CA ALA A 68 -0.98 -18.07 -4.32
C ALA A 68 -2.45 -18.55 -4.27
N GLY A 69 -3.30 -17.91 -5.07
CA GLY A 69 -4.65 -18.36 -5.36
C GLY A 69 -5.72 -17.85 -4.39
N LEU A 70 -6.98 -18.05 -4.80
CA LEU A 70 -8.18 -17.65 -4.05
C LEU A 70 -8.25 -18.26 -2.64
N GLY A 71 -7.71 -19.47 -2.44
CA GLY A 71 -7.72 -20.14 -1.13
C GLY A 71 -7.01 -19.35 -0.03
N VAL A 72 -6.03 -18.50 -0.39
CA VAL A 72 -5.30 -17.66 0.57
C VAL A 72 -6.20 -16.56 1.17
N LEU A 73 -7.23 -16.13 0.44
CA LEU A 73 -8.19 -15.12 0.92
C LEU A 73 -9.15 -15.66 1.98
N PHE A 74 -9.38 -16.97 2.00
CA PHE A 74 -10.17 -17.63 3.04
C PHE A 74 -9.30 -18.12 4.21
N GLY A 75 -7.98 -17.93 4.13
CA GLY A 75 -7.05 -18.24 5.20
C GLY A 75 -6.84 -17.09 6.19
N PRO A 76 -6.00 -17.29 7.23
CA PRO A 76 -5.76 -16.30 8.28
C PRO A 76 -5.15 -14.98 7.76
N THR A 77 -4.48 -15.01 6.60
CA THR A 77 -3.87 -13.83 5.97
C THR A 77 -4.80 -13.11 4.99
N GLY A 78 -5.97 -13.65 4.69
CA GLY A 78 -6.86 -13.12 3.66
C GLY A 78 -7.39 -11.72 3.97
N GLY A 79 -7.79 -11.50 5.22
CA GLY A 79 -8.22 -10.18 5.68
C GLY A 79 -7.14 -9.11 5.55
N TYR A 80 -5.87 -9.49 5.72
CA TYR A 80 -4.72 -8.60 5.52
C TYR A 80 -4.60 -8.16 4.06
N LEU A 81 -4.76 -9.09 3.11
CA LEU A 81 -4.66 -8.81 1.67
C LEU A 81 -5.78 -7.89 1.17
N ILE A 82 -7.00 -8.07 1.65
CA ILE A 82 -8.12 -7.17 1.33
C ILE A 82 -7.90 -5.81 2.02
N GLY A 83 -7.47 -5.85 3.29
CA GLY A 83 -7.11 -4.68 4.06
C GLY A 83 -5.97 -3.87 3.44
N PHE A 84 -5.14 -4.47 2.58
CA PHE A 84 -4.06 -3.75 1.91
C PHE A 84 -4.57 -2.70 0.91
N VAL A 85 -5.62 -3.03 0.16
CA VAL A 85 -6.24 -2.10 -0.79
C VAL A 85 -6.86 -0.91 -0.04
N VAL A 86 -7.61 -1.21 1.02
CA VAL A 86 -8.23 -0.19 1.87
C VAL A 86 -7.18 0.64 2.60
N GLY A 87 -6.14 -0.01 3.14
CA GLY A 87 -5.05 0.63 3.87
C GLY A 87 -4.28 1.62 3.00
N ALA A 88 -3.91 1.24 1.78
CA ALA A 88 -3.24 2.16 0.85
C ALA A 88 -4.13 3.36 0.48
N TRP A 89 -5.43 3.13 0.31
CA TRP A 89 -6.39 4.21 0.07
C TRP A 89 -6.46 5.19 1.25
N VAL A 90 -6.62 4.67 2.47
CA VAL A 90 -6.69 5.47 3.70
C VAL A 90 -5.40 6.27 3.91
N ILE A 91 -4.24 5.63 3.77
CA ILE A 91 -2.93 6.31 3.92
C ILE A 91 -2.82 7.46 2.92
N GLY A 92 -3.16 7.21 1.65
CA GLY A 92 -3.11 8.24 0.63
C GLY A 92 -4.13 9.37 0.86
N ALA A 93 -5.31 9.07 1.39
CA ALA A 93 -6.31 10.07 1.76
C ALA A 93 -5.80 10.97 2.90
N LEU A 94 -5.22 10.36 3.93
CA LEU A 94 -4.63 11.09 5.07
C LEU A 94 -3.45 11.99 4.65
N VAL A 95 -2.60 11.52 3.73
CA VAL A 95 -1.48 12.33 3.21
C VAL A 95 -1.98 13.54 2.42
N ASN A 96 -3.02 13.37 1.61
CA ASN A 96 -3.63 14.49 0.88
C ASN A 96 -4.22 15.54 1.83
N LEU A 97 -4.90 15.11 2.91
CA LEU A 97 -5.41 16.02 3.92
C LEU A 97 -4.30 16.82 4.63
N LYS A 98 -3.16 16.18 4.94
CA LYS A 98 -2.00 16.86 5.54
C LYS A 98 -1.38 17.89 4.60
N LYS A 99 -1.28 17.59 3.29
CA LYS A 99 -0.81 18.56 2.29
C LYS A 99 -1.68 19.82 2.26
N ILE A 100 -3.01 19.65 2.27
CA ILE A 100 -3.94 20.79 2.29
C ILE A 100 -3.74 21.62 3.56
N ARG A 101 -3.64 20.98 4.74
CA ARG A 101 -3.46 21.69 6.00
C ARG A 101 -2.12 22.41 6.10
N ALA A 102 -1.04 21.83 5.57
CA ALA A 102 0.27 22.47 5.52
C ALA A 102 0.28 23.71 4.61
N PHE A 103 -0.37 23.63 3.45
CA PHE A 103 -0.51 24.76 2.53
C PHE A 103 -1.28 25.94 3.16
N PHE A 104 -2.41 25.66 3.80
CA PHE A 104 -3.20 26.70 4.48
C PHE A 104 -2.52 27.24 5.76
N GLY A 105 -1.79 26.40 6.49
CA GLY A 105 -1.05 26.82 7.68
C GLY A 105 0.17 27.71 7.38
N GLN A 106 0.84 27.51 6.24
CA GLN A 106 1.99 28.34 5.84
C GLN A 106 1.59 29.72 5.32
N HIS A 107 0.45 29.84 4.62
CA HIS A 107 0.01 31.13 4.07
C HIS A 107 -0.46 32.11 5.17
N TRP A 108 -0.85 31.61 6.35
CA TRP A 108 -1.25 32.45 7.49
C TRP A 108 -0.10 32.83 8.44
N LEU A 109 1.07 32.18 8.34
CA LEU A 109 2.23 32.42 9.23
C LEU A 109 3.27 33.40 8.64
N PHE A 110 3.10 33.85 7.39
CA PHE A 110 3.94 34.90 6.78
C PHE A 110 3.06 35.99 6.13
N PRO A 111 2.89 37.16 6.77
CA PRO A 111 2.13 38.28 6.20
C PRO A 111 2.87 39.06 5.10
N TRP A 112 4.12 38.71 4.76
CA TRP A 112 4.95 39.47 3.82
C TRP A 112 5.53 38.52 2.77
N GLY A 113 4.91 38.50 1.58
CA GLY A 113 5.39 37.75 0.40
C GLY A 113 6.63 38.40 -0.23
N PRO A 114 7.32 37.69 -1.15
CA PRO A 114 8.53 38.21 -1.79
C PRO A 114 8.18 39.34 -2.78
N LEU A 115 8.62 40.55 -2.43
CA LEU A 115 8.89 41.65 -3.38
C LEU A 115 10.20 41.36 -4.13
#